data_AF-A0A923YZ83-F1
#
_entry.id   AF-A0A923YZ83-F1
#
_cell.length_a   1.000
_cell.length_b   1.000
_cell.length_c   1.000
_cell.angle_alpha   90.00
_cell.angle_beta   90.00
_cell.angle_gamma   90.00
#
_symmetry.space_group_name_H-M   'P 1'
#
loop_
_entity.id
_entity.type
_entity.pdbx_description
1 polymer ?
#
loop_
_entity_poly.entity_id
_entity_poly.type
_entity_poly.pdbx_seq_one_letter_code
_entity_poly.pdbx_strand_id
1 'polypeptide(L)'
;MNISLRLANYISRYAPSRKRVTAYLEKKNCQNPVELLSDNGYDESLMADMWMRSFVSLGKGKREMSMKLMKKEFPKEMIGDKIELFDSEIHDWEAHRSSIMHQIQTLEQRGKSHRIISIQITGKYPYFRDEITELLTDRNDTDNLQKEVQKYKYRYNIEDKKIREKMIASLLRKGFSYSDIKNSLSSE
;
A
#
# COMPACT_ATOMS: atom_id res chain seq x y z
N MET A 1 25.59 16.71 23.50
CA MET A 1 24.62 15.63 23.23
C MET A 1 25.36 14.43 22.65
N ASN A 2 25.28 13.27 23.30
CA ASN A 2 26.07 12.06 22.97
C ASN A 2 25.76 11.56 21.54
N ILE A 3 26.77 11.45 20.68
CA ILE A 3 26.63 11.05 19.27
C ILE A 3 26.11 9.61 19.14
N SER A 4 26.50 8.70 20.03
CA SER A 4 26.05 7.30 20.05
C SER A 4 24.56 7.21 20.32
N LEU A 5 24.02 8.03 21.23
CA LEU A 5 22.57 8.10 21.48
C LEU A 5 21.81 8.63 20.25
N ARG A 6 22.38 9.60 19.53
CA ARG A 6 21.77 10.12 18.30
C ARG A 6 21.79 9.09 17.18
N LEU A 7 22.85 8.30 17.09
CA LEU A 7 23.00 7.22 16.13
C LEU A 7 21.97 6.13 16.40
N ALA A 8 21.88 5.63 17.62
CA ALA A 8 20.91 4.60 18.01
C ALA A 8 19.46 5.05 17.70
N ASN A 9 19.11 6.29 18.03
CA ASN A 9 17.79 6.87 17.71
C ASN A 9 17.55 7.01 16.20
N TYR A 10 18.59 7.29 15.41
CA TYR A 10 18.46 7.40 13.97
C TYR A 10 18.27 6.01 13.34
N ILE A 11 19.05 5.02 13.76
CA ILE A 11 18.96 3.64 13.28
C ILE A 11 17.57 3.07 13.59
N SER A 12 17.11 3.16 14.84
CA SER A 12 15.83 2.57 15.26
C SER A 12 14.62 3.16 14.53
N ARG A 13 14.67 4.46 14.18
CA ARG A 13 13.56 5.14 13.50
C ARG A 13 13.53 4.90 12.00
N TYR A 14 14.69 4.80 11.36
CA TYR A 14 14.77 4.88 9.90
C TYR A 14 15.24 3.60 9.23
N ALA A 15 15.80 2.65 9.99
CA ALA A 15 16.47 1.46 9.48
C ALA A 15 17.31 1.79 8.22
N PRO A 16 18.29 2.70 8.34
CA PRO A 16 19.01 3.26 7.20
C PRO A 16 19.97 2.24 6.57
N SER A 17 20.28 2.41 5.29
CA SER A 17 21.44 1.75 4.67
C SER A 17 22.75 2.31 5.22
N ARG A 18 23.86 1.59 5.02
CA ARG A 18 25.19 1.97 5.52
C ARG A 18 25.57 3.33 4.95
N LYS A 19 25.36 3.51 3.65
CA LYS A 19 25.61 4.78 2.96
C LYS A 19 24.89 5.95 3.63
N ARG A 20 23.62 5.77 3.99
CA ARG A 20 22.80 6.82 4.61
C ARG A 20 23.22 7.15 6.03
N VAL A 21 23.50 6.13 6.83
CA VAL A 21 23.90 6.35 8.22
C VAL A 21 25.31 6.95 8.31
N THR A 22 26.23 6.57 7.42
CA THR A 22 27.54 7.21 7.29
C THR A 22 27.40 8.69 6.91
N ALA A 23 26.62 9.00 5.87
CA ALA A 23 26.36 10.38 5.47
C ALA A 23 25.66 11.20 6.59
N TYR A 24 24.83 10.58 7.41
CA TYR A 24 24.24 11.21 8.59
C TYR A 24 25.31 11.54 9.64
N LEU A 25 26.22 10.61 9.94
CA LEU A 25 27.30 10.79 10.92
C LEU A 25 28.32 11.84 10.47
N GLU A 26 28.68 11.87 9.19
CA GLU A 26 29.54 12.90 8.59
C GLU A 26 28.92 14.30 8.76
N LYS A 27 27.61 14.45 8.50
CA LYS A 27 26.87 15.70 8.77
C LYS A 27 26.83 16.09 10.25
N LYS A 28 27.18 15.19 11.17
CA LYS A 28 27.33 15.47 12.60
C LYS A 28 28.79 15.66 13.01
N ASN A 29 29.71 15.81 12.05
CA ASN A 29 31.15 15.97 12.27
C ASN A 29 31.76 14.82 13.10
N CYS A 30 31.27 13.60 12.91
CA CYS A 30 31.87 12.40 13.50
C CYS A 30 33.17 12.07 12.77
N GLN A 31 34.29 11.97 13.48
CA GLN A 31 35.61 11.72 12.90
C GLN A 31 35.77 10.28 12.37
N ASN A 32 35.25 9.28 13.10
CA ASN A 32 35.34 7.86 12.73
C ASN A 32 33.94 7.20 12.61
N PRO A 33 33.13 7.52 11.58
CA PRO A 33 31.77 6.98 11.45
C PRO A 33 31.71 5.45 11.38
N VAL A 34 32.68 4.82 10.72
CA VAL A 34 32.70 3.37 10.48
C VAL A 34 32.95 2.60 11.78
N GLU A 35 33.92 3.05 12.57
CA GLU A 35 34.25 2.47 13.87
C GLU A 35 33.06 2.61 14.83
N LEU A 36 32.47 3.80 14.91
CA LEU A 36 31.29 4.05 15.74
C LEU A 36 30.09 3.17 15.36
N LEU A 37 29.88 2.92 14.06
CA LEU A 37 28.82 2.01 13.58
C LEU A 37 29.08 0.57 14.02
N SER A 38 30.33 0.11 13.90
CA SER A 38 30.75 -1.22 14.34
C SER A 38 30.53 -1.40 15.84
N ASP A 39 30.99 -0.44 16.65
CA ASP A 39 30.85 -0.45 18.11
C ASP A 39 29.39 -0.39 18.56
N ASN A 40 28.53 0.27 17.78
CA ASN A 40 27.10 0.31 18.03
C ASN A 40 26.35 -0.95 17.60
N GLY A 41 27.03 -1.92 16.96
CA GLY A 41 26.43 -3.15 16.45
C GLY A 41 25.54 -2.93 15.23
N TYR A 42 25.81 -1.91 14.42
CA TYR A 42 25.04 -1.65 13.21
C TYR A 42 25.22 -2.78 12.18
N ASP A 43 24.10 -3.38 11.77
CA ASP A 43 24.05 -4.37 10.69
C ASP A 43 23.09 -3.90 9.59
N GLU A 44 23.64 -3.64 8.40
CA GLU A 44 22.87 -3.22 7.23
C GLU A 44 21.91 -4.32 6.73
N SER A 45 22.30 -5.59 6.87
CA SER A 45 21.47 -6.74 6.50
C SER A 45 20.20 -6.79 7.35
N LEU A 46 20.34 -6.56 8.65
CA LEU A 46 19.20 -6.46 9.58
C LEU A 46 18.30 -5.27 9.23
N MET A 47 18.87 -4.12 8.85
CA MET A 47 18.07 -2.96 8.44
C MET A 47 17.24 -3.27 7.18
N ALA A 48 17.82 -4.02 6.23
CA ALA A 48 17.10 -4.49 5.06
C ALA A 48 15.96 -5.45 5.46
N ASP A 49 16.20 -6.38 6.38
CA ASP A 49 15.17 -7.30 6.90
C ASP A 49 13.98 -6.58 7.52
N MET A 50 14.24 -5.52 8.31
CA MET A 50 13.17 -4.69 8.89
C MET A 50 12.29 -4.05 7.81
N TRP A 51 12.88 -3.58 6.72
CA TRP A 51 12.13 -3.06 5.57
C TRP A 51 11.37 -4.15 4.83
N MET A 52 11.99 -5.32 4.62
CA MET A 52 11.34 -6.45 3.97
C MET A 52 10.08 -6.88 4.72
N ARG A 53 10.16 -7.11 6.03
CA ARG A 53 9.00 -7.46 6.88
C ARG A 53 7.90 -6.40 6.81
N SER A 54 8.29 -5.13 6.83
CA SER A 54 7.35 -4.01 6.67
C SER A 54 6.68 -4.01 5.30
N PHE A 55 7.40 -4.37 4.24
CA PHE A 55 6.84 -4.43 2.90
C PHE A 55 5.96 -5.65 2.66
N VAL A 56 6.33 -6.81 3.19
CA VAL A 56 5.50 -8.02 3.19
C VAL A 56 4.17 -7.73 3.87
N SER A 57 4.18 -7.22 5.10
CA SER A 57 2.94 -6.89 5.83
C SER A 57 2.07 -5.83 5.12
N LEU A 58 2.70 -4.91 4.39
CA LEU A 58 2.01 -3.94 3.54
C LEU A 58 1.56 -4.49 2.19
N GLY A 59 1.77 -5.77 1.90
CA GLY A 59 1.39 -6.42 0.66
C GLY A 59 2.08 -5.78 -0.53
N LYS A 60 3.40 -5.70 -0.55
CA LYS A 60 4.17 -5.10 -1.64
C LYS A 60 4.72 -6.20 -2.56
N GLY A 61 4.63 -6.02 -3.87
CA GLY A 61 5.27 -6.94 -4.82
C GLY A 61 6.78 -6.76 -4.90
N LYS A 62 7.52 -7.79 -5.35
CA LYS A 62 8.99 -7.80 -5.44
C LYS A 62 9.59 -6.57 -6.13
N ARG A 63 8.98 -6.15 -7.25
CA ARG A 63 9.42 -4.96 -8.01
C ARG A 63 9.30 -3.68 -7.18
N GLU A 64 8.18 -3.50 -6.48
CA GLU A 64 7.96 -2.31 -5.65
C GLU A 64 8.92 -2.30 -4.45
N MET A 65 9.11 -3.45 -3.80
CA MET A 65 10.09 -3.61 -2.71
C MET A 65 11.50 -3.22 -3.16
N SER A 66 11.94 -3.78 -4.31
CA SER A 66 13.25 -3.50 -4.89
C SER A 66 13.45 -2.02 -5.16
N MET A 67 12.47 -1.35 -5.80
CA MET A 67 12.52 0.09 -6.05
C MET A 67 12.61 0.91 -4.76
N LYS A 68 11.88 0.53 -3.71
CA LYS A 68 11.92 1.22 -2.42
C LYS A 68 13.25 1.04 -1.70
N LEU A 69 13.83 -0.16 -1.72
CA LEU A 69 15.15 -0.42 -1.11
C LEU A 69 16.28 0.27 -1.89
N MET A 70 16.22 0.28 -3.23
CA MET A 70 17.16 1.06 -4.05
C MET A 70 17.07 2.56 -3.74
N LYS A 71 15.85 3.11 -3.62
CA LYS A 71 15.66 4.51 -3.18
C LYS A 71 16.18 4.74 -1.77
N LYS A 72 16.28 3.70 -0.94
CA LYS A 72 16.89 3.73 0.39
C LYS A 72 18.40 3.50 0.38
N GLU A 73 19.00 3.35 -0.80
CA GLU A 73 20.43 3.18 -1.03
C GLU A 73 21.00 1.92 -0.38
N PHE A 74 20.22 0.84 -0.35
CA PHE A 74 20.75 -0.50 -0.06
C PHE A 74 21.46 -1.08 -1.31
N PRO A 75 22.50 -1.91 -1.14
CA PRO A 75 23.19 -2.57 -2.25
C PRO A 75 22.25 -3.46 -3.07
N LYS A 76 22.39 -3.44 -4.40
CA LYS A 76 21.50 -4.18 -5.31
C LYS A 76 21.57 -5.70 -5.10
N GLU A 77 22.76 -6.24 -4.86
CA GLU A 77 22.98 -7.67 -4.60
C GLU A 77 22.24 -8.10 -3.33
N MET A 78 22.44 -7.38 -2.22
CA MET A 78 21.71 -7.59 -0.97
C MET A 78 20.20 -7.53 -1.17
N ILE A 79 19.68 -6.59 -1.97
CA ILE A 79 18.25 -6.52 -2.26
C ILE A 79 17.77 -7.80 -2.95
N GLY A 80 18.55 -8.34 -3.90
CA GLY A 80 18.26 -9.62 -4.56
C GLY A 80 18.16 -10.76 -3.55
N ASP A 81 19.20 -10.93 -2.73
CA ASP A 81 19.28 -11.99 -1.72
C ASP A 81 18.11 -11.91 -0.72
N LYS A 82 17.76 -10.70 -0.29
CA LYS A 82 16.62 -10.49 0.62
C LYS A 82 15.28 -10.79 -0.06
N ILE A 83 15.11 -10.42 -1.33
CA ILE A 83 13.88 -10.74 -2.06
C ILE A 83 13.69 -12.25 -2.20
N GLU A 84 14.78 -13.00 -2.44
CA GLU A 84 14.76 -14.46 -2.49
C GLU A 84 14.48 -15.06 -1.12
N LEU A 85 15.12 -14.55 -0.06
CA LEU A 85 14.91 -15.01 1.32
C LEU A 85 13.45 -14.89 1.77
N PHE A 86 12.78 -13.80 1.39
CA PHE A 86 11.39 -13.52 1.76
C PHE A 86 10.37 -14.04 0.73
N ASP A 87 10.80 -14.79 -0.29
CA ASP A 87 9.93 -15.16 -1.41
C ASP A 87 8.68 -15.94 -0.97
N SER A 88 8.84 -16.88 -0.04
CA SER A 88 7.74 -17.66 0.52
C SER A 88 6.73 -16.77 1.24
N GLU A 89 7.18 -15.84 2.09
CA GLU A 89 6.31 -14.90 2.81
C GLU A 89 5.57 -13.93 1.87
N ILE A 90 6.20 -13.57 0.74
CA ILE A 90 5.59 -12.72 -0.28
C ILE A 90 4.43 -13.42 -0.99
N HIS A 91 4.51 -14.74 -1.14
CA HIS A 91 3.50 -15.57 -1.82
C HIS A 91 2.60 -16.35 -0.86
N ASP A 92 2.69 -16.12 0.46
CA ASP A 92 1.88 -16.80 1.46
C ASP A 92 0.45 -16.20 1.50
N TRP A 93 -0.44 -16.76 0.70
CA TRP A 93 -1.84 -16.33 0.65
C TRP A 93 -2.51 -16.33 2.03
N GLU A 94 -2.30 -17.37 2.84
CA GLU A 94 -2.97 -17.50 4.14
C GLU A 94 -2.56 -16.39 5.11
N ALA A 95 -1.28 -16.00 5.09
CA ALA A 95 -0.79 -14.87 5.86
C ALA A 95 -1.42 -13.52 5.43
N HIS A 96 -1.70 -13.34 4.13
CA HIS A 96 -2.25 -12.08 3.60
C HIS A 96 -3.77 -12.01 3.57
N ARG A 97 -4.47 -13.16 3.53
CA ARG A 97 -5.91 -13.29 3.30
C ARG A 97 -6.75 -12.39 4.19
N SER A 98 -6.51 -12.43 5.51
CA SER A 98 -7.28 -11.64 6.48
C SER A 98 -7.12 -10.13 6.26
N SER A 99 -5.90 -9.67 5.95
CA SER A 99 -5.62 -8.26 5.66
C SER A 99 -6.27 -7.81 4.35
N ILE A 100 -6.24 -8.67 3.32
CA ILE A 100 -6.88 -8.43 2.02
C ILE A 100 -8.39 -8.32 2.19
N MET A 101 -9.03 -9.27 2.89
CA MET A 101 -10.47 -9.24 3.15
C MET A 101 -10.90 -7.98 3.90
N HIS A 102 -10.14 -7.56 4.92
CA HIS A 102 -10.42 -6.33 5.65
C HIS A 102 -10.31 -5.08 4.76
N GLN A 103 -9.34 -5.04 3.85
CA GLN A 103 -9.19 -3.94 2.89
C GLN A 103 -10.35 -3.89 1.88
N ILE A 104 -10.80 -5.04 1.38
CA ILE A 104 -11.99 -5.15 0.52
C ILE A 104 -13.20 -4.56 1.24
N GLN A 105 -13.50 -5.03 2.46
CA GLN A 105 -14.62 -4.54 3.27
C GLN A 105 -14.53 -3.02 3.50
N THR A 106 -13.34 -2.50 3.80
CA THR A 106 -13.12 -1.06 4.00
C THR A 106 -13.43 -0.26 2.73
N LEU A 107 -13.06 -0.77 1.55
CA LEU A 107 -13.35 -0.10 0.29
C LEU A 107 -14.84 -0.17 -0.08
N GLU A 108 -15.50 -1.29 0.20
CA GLU A 108 -16.97 -1.43 0.05
C GLU A 108 -17.71 -0.42 0.93
N GLN A 109 -17.32 -0.28 2.19
CA GLN A 109 -17.89 0.72 3.11
C GLN A 109 -17.68 2.16 2.62
N ARG A 110 -16.59 2.40 1.88
CA ARG A 110 -16.32 3.69 1.21
C ARG A 110 -17.12 3.87 -0.09
N GLY A 111 -17.99 2.92 -0.42
CA GLY A 111 -18.85 2.92 -1.61
C GLY A 111 -18.04 2.86 -2.90
N LYS A 112 -17.03 1.99 -2.95
CA LYS A 112 -16.26 1.67 -4.15
C LYS A 112 -16.89 0.46 -4.84
N SER A 113 -16.86 0.44 -6.17
CA SER A 113 -17.34 -0.72 -6.93
C SER A 113 -16.37 -1.90 -6.82
N HIS A 114 -16.86 -3.13 -6.93
CA HIS A 114 -16.02 -4.33 -6.92
C HIS A 114 -14.98 -4.29 -8.04
N ARG A 115 -15.30 -3.68 -9.19
CA ARG A 115 -14.32 -3.46 -10.27
C ARG A 115 -13.12 -2.64 -9.81
N ILE A 116 -13.32 -1.49 -9.15
CA ILE A 116 -12.19 -0.67 -8.70
C ILE A 116 -11.49 -1.30 -7.50
N ILE A 117 -12.22 -2.03 -6.65
CA ILE A 117 -11.64 -2.80 -5.53
C ILE A 117 -10.69 -3.85 -6.10
N SER A 118 -11.13 -4.66 -7.06
CA SER A 118 -10.29 -5.65 -7.74
C SER A 118 -9.02 -5.01 -8.29
N ILE A 119 -9.12 -3.92 -9.05
CA ILE A 119 -7.95 -3.21 -9.60
C ILE A 119 -6.99 -2.74 -8.50
N GLN A 120 -7.51 -2.15 -7.42
CA GLN A 120 -6.67 -1.62 -6.34
C GLN A 120 -5.97 -2.73 -5.54
N ILE A 121 -6.71 -3.78 -5.19
CA ILE A 121 -6.20 -4.87 -4.35
C ILE A 121 -5.25 -5.75 -5.15
N THR A 122 -5.56 -6.11 -6.40
CA THR A 122 -4.63 -6.87 -7.27
C THR A 122 -3.38 -6.07 -7.64
N GLY A 123 -3.49 -4.76 -7.80
CA GLY A 123 -2.33 -3.89 -8.00
C GLY A 123 -1.40 -3.85 -6.78
N LYS A 124 -1.96 -4.00 -5.57
CA LYS A 124 -1.20 -4.09 -4.32
C LYS A 124 -0.60 -5.48 -4.13
N TYR A 125 -1.42 -6.52 -4.29
CA TYR A 125 -1.08 -7.93 -4.12
C TYR A 125 -1.06 -8.65 -5.48
N PRO A 126 0.00 -8.45 -6.30
CA PRO A 126 0.03 -8.93 -7.68
C PRO A 126 0.04 -10.45 -7.82
N TYR A 127 0.42 -11.17 -6.76
CA TYR A 127 0.52 -12.64 -6.76
C TYR A 127 -0.77 -13.36 -6.39
N PHE A 128 -1.78 -12.64 -5.90
CA PHE A 128 -3.04 -13.23 -5.43
C PHE A 128 -4.23 -12.87 -6.31
N ARG A 129 -3.98 -12.67 -7.61
CA ARG A 129 -4.97 -12.11 -8.53
C ARG A 129 -6.21 -13.00 -8.62
N ASP A 130 -6.00 -14.30 -8.66
CA ASP A 130 -7.08 -15.27 -8.87
C ASP A 130 -7.90 -15.41 -7.59
N GLU A 131 -7.25 -15.51 -6.44
CA GLU A 131 -7.87 -15.55 -5.11
C GLU A 131 -8.66 -14.26 -4.82
N ILE A 132 -8.11 -13.09 -5.17
CA ILE A 132 -8.82 -11.80 -5.05
C ILE A 132 -10.03 -11.77 -5.99
N THR A 133 -9.92 -12.34 -7.19
CA THR A 133 -11.03 -12.40 -8.14
C THR A 133 -12.14 -13.28 -7.59
N GLU A 134 -11.79 -14.47 -7.08
CA GLU A 134 -12.72 -15.40 -6.45
C GLU A 134 -13.46 -14.76 -5.27
N LEU A 135 -12.76 -14.02 -4.39
CA LEU A 135 -13.39 -13.29 -3.28
C LEU A 135 -14.45 -12.26 -3.70
N LEU A 136 -14.43 -11.82 -4.96
CA LEU A 136 -15.31 -10.79 -5.51
C LEU A 136 -16.35 -11.35 -6.50
N THR A 137 -16.21 -12.59 -7.00
CA THR A 137 -17.05 -13.16 -8.07
C THR A 137 -18.54 -13.11 -7.78
N ASP A 138 -18.95 -13.41 -6.54
CA ASP A 138 -20.37 -13.48 -6.18
C ASP A 138 -20.96 -12.15 -5.68
N ARG A 139 -20.17 -11.06 -5.74
CA ARG A 139 -20.59 -9.79 -5.16
C ARG A 139 -21.24 -8.88 -6.21
N ASN A 140 -22.50 -8.51 -5.97
CA ASN A 140 -23.23 -7.58 -6.82
C ASN A 140 -23.01 -6.12 -6.39
N ASP A 141 -22.60 -5.26 -7.32
CA ASP A 141 -22.39 -3.82 -7.10
C ASP A 141 -23.70 -3.00 -7.04
N THR A 142 -24.83 -3.59 -7.40
CA THR A 142 -26.13 -2.89 -7.51
C THR A 142 -26.54 -2.22 -6.20
N ASP A 143 -26.46 -2.93 -5.08
CA ASP A 143 -26.84 -2.39 -3.76
C ASP A 143 -25.91 -1.23 -3.35
N ASN A 144 -24.62 -1.35 -3.63
CA ASN A 144 -23.64 -0.30 -3.33
C ASN A 144 -23.88 0.94 -4.18
N LEU A 145 -24.20 0.77 -5.47
CA LEU A 145 -24.57 1.87 -6.36
C LEU A 145 -25.83 2.58 -5.86
N GLN A 146 -26.89 1.84 -5.55
CA GLN A 146 -28.15 2.39 -5.05
C GLN A 146 -27.94 3.19 -3.76
N LYS A 147 -27.18 2.66 -2.80
CA LYS A 147 -26.82 3.37 -1.56
C LYS A 147 -26.11 4.70 -1.84
N GLU A 148 -25.18 4.72 -2.78
CA GLU A 148 -24.45 5.94 -3.14
C GLU A 148 -25.34 6.96 -3.87
N VAL A 149 -26.20 6.51 -4.78
CA VAL A 149 -27.21 7.37 -5.44
C VAL A 149 -28.14 7.99 -4.40
N GLN A 150 -28.65 7.19 -3.45
CA GLN A 150 -29.55 7.67 -2.42
C GLN A 150 -28.91 8.74 -1.51
N LYS A 151 -27.61 8.60 -1.19
CA LYS A 151 -26.86 9.63 -0.44
C LYS A 151 -26.85 10.98 -1.16
N TYR A 152 -26.80 10.98 -2.49
CA TYR A 152 -26.87 12.20 -3.28
C TYR A 152 -28.29 12.76 -3.34
N LYS A 153 -29.31 11.91 -3.59
CA LYS A 153 -30.73 12.31 -3.58
C LYS A 153 -31.14 12.98 -2.27
N TYR A 154 -30.65 12.46 -1.14
CA TYR A 154 -30.94 13.04 0.17
C TYR A 154 -30.30 14.42 0.41
N ARG A 155 -29.11 14.67 -0.17
CA ARG A 155 -28.33 15.89 0.10
C ARG A 155 -28.57 17.00 -0.93
N TYR A 156 -28.97 16.64 -2.14
CA TYR A 156 -28.99 17.55 -3.28
C TYR A 156 -30.20 17.30 -4.17
N ASN A 157 -30.69 18.34 -4.83
CA ASN A 157 -31.67 18.21 -5.90
C ASN A 157 -30.98 17.64 -7.16
N ILE A 158 -31.14 16.35 -7.41
CA ILE A 158 -30.51 15.66 -8.55
C ILE A 158 -31.15 15.98 -9.91
N GLU A 159 -32.30 16.68 -9.93
CA GLU A 159 -32.92 17.18 -11.17
C GLU A 159 -32.16 18.38 -11.74
N ASP A 160 -31.38 19.08 -10.91
CA ASP A 160 -30.44 20.08 -11.39
C ASP A 160 -29.35 19.40 -12.21
N LYS A 161 -29.26 19.76 -13.50
CA LYS A 161 -28.30 19.20 -14.46
C LYS A 161 -26.85 19.24 -13.93
N LYS A 162 -26.42 20.34 -13.32
CA LYS A 162 -25.04 20.51 -12.83
C LYS A 162 -24.78 19.62 -11.62
N ILE A 163 -25.77 19.44 -10.75
CA ILE A 163 -25.67 18.51 -9.61
C ILE A 163 -25.63 17.06 -10.10
N ARG A 164 -26.50 16.72 -11.07
CA ARG A 164 -26.53 15.40 -11.69
C ARG A 164 -25.19 15.02 -12.31
N GLU A 165 -24.59 15.92 -13.09
CA GLU A 165 -23.26 15.73 -13.69
C GLU A 165 -22.18 15.51 -12.62
N LYS A 166 -22.20 16.27 -11.51
CA LYS A 166 -21.27 16.09 -10.39
C LYS A 166 -21.42 14.73 -9.72
N MET A 167 -22.65 14.29 -9.50
CA MET A 167 -22.96 12.96 -8.94
C MET A 167 -22.43 11.85 -9.86
N ILE A 168 -22.75 11.90 -11.15
CA ILE A 168 -22.28 10.94 -12.16
C ILE A 168 -20.74 10.88 -12.14
N ALA A 169 -20.07 12.04 -12.20
CA ALA A 169 -18.61 12.09 -12.16
C ALA A 169 -18.04 11.48 -10.86
N SER A 170 -18.70 11.66 -9.73
CA SER A 170 -18.31 11.04 -8.46
C SER A 170 -18.47 9.52 -8.49
N LEU A 171 -19.56 9.00 -9.04
CA LEU A 171 -19.82 7.56 -9.15
C LEU A 171 -18.86 6.88 -10.13
N LEU A 172 -18.52 7.55 -11.25
CA LEU A 172 -17.48 7.07 -12.17
C LEU A 172 -16.11 6.96 -11.49
N ARG A 173 -15.72 7.93 -10.65
CA ARG A 173 -14.49 7.85 -9.82
C ARG A 173 -14.54 6.77 -8.74
N LYS A 174 -15.74 6.29 -8.40
CA LYS A 174 -15.95 5.12 -7.53
C LYS A 174 -15.94 3.80 -8.30
N GLY A 175 -15.89 3.85 -9.63
CA GLY A 175 -15.66 2.70 -10.50
C GLY A 175 -16.92 2.11 -11.14
N PHE A 176 -18.10 2.64 -10.84
CA PHE A 176 -19.36 2.21 -11.46
C PHE A 176 -19.39 2.55 -12.95
N SER A 177 -20.05 1.71 -13.75
CA SER A 177 -20.18 1.98 -15.19
C SER A 177 -21.23 3.07 -15.44
N TYR A 178 -21.09 3.79 -16.54
CA TYR A 178 -22.08 4.81 -16.91
C TYR A 178 -23.47 4.20 -17.16
N SER A 179 -23.52 3.00 -17.75
CA SER A 179 -24.78 2.27 -17.98
C SER A 179 -25.48 1.93 -16.67
N ASP A 180 -24.76 1.42 -15.67
CA ASP A 180 -25.37 1.06 -14.38
C ASP A 180 -25.88 2.31 -13.66
N ILE A 181 -25.10 3.39 -13.68
CA ILE A 181 -25.51 4.69 -13.13
C ILE A 181 -26.79 5.17 -13.82
N LYS A 182 -26.84 5.15 -15.15
CA LYS A 182 -28.01 5.60 -15.91
C LYS A 182 -29.24 4.74 -15.62
N ASN A 183 -29.08 3.42 -15.53
CA ASN A 183 -30.16 2.51 -15.21
C ASN A 183 -30.69 2.78 -13.80
N SER A 184 -29.81 2.99 -12.81
CA SER A 184 -30.22 3.31 -11.43
C SER A 184 -30.97 4.64 -11.29
N LEU A 185 -30.78 5.58 -12.21
CA LEU A 185 -31.51 6.86 -12.25
C LEU A 185 -32.81 6.80 -13.04
N SER A 186 -32.97 5.80 -13.93
CA SER A 186 -34.17 5.61 -14.74
C SER A 186 -35.15 4.60 -14.14
N SER A 187 -34.79 3.95 -13.02
CA SER A 187 -35.58 2.88 -12.39
C SER A 187 -36.58 3.40 -11.34
N GLU A 188 -36.99 4.67 -11.44
CA GLU A 188 -38.07 5.29 -10.67
C GLU A 188 -39.17 5.75 -11.64
#